data_AF-A0A660U4K4-F1
#
_entry.id   AF-A0A660U4K4-F1
#
_cell.length_a   1.000
_cell.length_b   1.000
_cell.length_c   1.000
_cell.angle_alpha   90.00
_cell.angle_beta   90.00
_cell.angle_gamma   90.00
#
_symmetry.space_group_name_H-M   'P 1'
#
loop_
_entity.id
_entity.type
_entity.pdbx_description
1 polymer ?
#
loop_
_entity_poly.entity_id
_entity_poly.type
_entity_poly.pdbx_seq_one_letter_code
_entity_poly.pdbx_strand_id
1 'polypeptide(L)'
;MRIDWKTVMAEAERLAGRILEKGIDLNEAEKALKFFVQHGYDEDRLLRYLGVRASDPSFSRSRRTPGYFRGLREIWSGWKTDLPPRWKGIAWGWAIRIAKYRKEGM
;
A
#
# COMPACT_ATOMS: atom_id res chain seq x y z
N MET A 1 13.43 2.24 20.34
CA MET A 1 12.59 1.04 20.09
C MET A 1 13.25 0.19 19.01
N ARG A 2 13.67 -1.04 19.31
CA ARG A 2 14.20 -1.96 18.30
C ARG A 2 13.01 -2.59 17.60
N ILE A 3 12.91 -2.39 16.28
CA ILE A 3 11.82 -2.97 15.49
C ILE A 3 12.17 -4.42 15.25
N ASP A 4 11.28 -5.33 15.65
CA ASP A 4 11.41 -6.75 15.35
C ASP A 4 10.92 -7.03 13.92
N TRP A 5 11.71 -7.81 13.19
CA TRP A 5 11.36 -8.33 11.89
C TRP A 5 10.04 -9.10 11.91
N LYS A 6 9.74 -9.81 13.01
CA LYS A 6 8.47 -10.53 13.18
C LYS A 6 7.28 -9.59 13.10
N THR A 7 7.36 -8.40 13.70
CA THR A 7 6.30 -7.39 13.63
C THR A 7 6.12 -6.87 12.21
N VAL A 8 7.22 -6.57 11.52
CA VAL A 8 7.19 -6.11 10.12
C VAL A 8 6.51 -7.14 9.22
N MET A 9 6.85 -8.41 9.37
CA MET A 9 6.27 -9.50 8.58
C MET A 9 4.79 -9.74 8.92
N ALA A 10 4.41 -9.68 10.20
CA ALA A 10 3.01 -9.80 10.60
C ALA A 10 2.14 -8.68 10.00
N GLU A 11 2.65 -7.46 9.98
CA GLU A 11 1.97 -6.33 9.34
C GLU A 11 1.91 -6.48 7.81
N ALA A 12 2.98 -6.99 7.19
CA ALA A 12 3.01 -7.27 5.76
C ALA A 12 1.97 -8.32 5.34
N GLU A 13 1.82 -9.39 6.13
CA GLU A 13 0.83 -10.46 5.92
C GLU A 13 -0.61 -9.94 5.98
N ARG A 14 -0.92 -9.15 7.02
CA ARG A 14 -2.23 -8.50 7.17
C ARG A 14 -2.53 -7.57 6.01
N LEU A 15 -1.55 -6.76 5.60
CA LEU A 15 -1.70 -5.83 4.50
C LEU A 15 -1.87 -6.56 3.16
N ALA A 16 -1.17 -7.67 2.93
CA ALA A 16 -1.34 -8.50 1.74
C ALA A 16 -2.76 -9.03 1.61
N GLY A 17 -3.34 -9.51 2.72
CA GLY A 17 -4.74 -9.94 2.77
C GLY A 17 -5.71 -8.82 2.34
N ARG A 18 -5.58 -7.63 2.94
CA ARG A 18 -6.42 -6.47 2.61
C ARG A 18 -6.29 -6.02 1.15
N ILE A 19 -5.08 -6.08 0.59
CA ILE A 19 -4.83 -5.75 -0.82
C ILE A 19 -5.58 -6.71 -1.75
N LEU A 20 -5.52 -8.02 -1.45
CA LEU A 20 -6.19 -9.06 -2.23
C LEU A 20 -7.71 -8.99 -2.09
N GLU A 21 -8.23 -8.85 -0.85
CA GLU A 21 -9.66 -8.72 -0.56
C GLU A 21 -10.31 -7.55 -1.29
N LYS A 22 -9.62 -6.40 -1.37
CA LYS A 22 -10.10 -5.23 -2.10
C LYS A 22 -9.87 -5.30 -3.61
N GLY A 23 -9.24 -6.37 -4.12
CA GLY A 23 -8.93 -6.52 -5.53
C GLY A 23 -8.03 -5.41 -6.09
N ILE A 24 -7.13 -4.87 -5.27
CA ILE A 24 -6.27 -3.75 -5.66
C ILE A 24 -5.23 -4.25 -6.66
N ASP A 25 -5.04 -3.49 -7.75
CA ASP A 25 -3.97 -3.77 -8.70
C ASP A 25 -2.59 -3.60 -8.04
N LEU A 26 -1.77 -4.66 -8.09
CA LEU A 26 -0.48 -4.71 -7.41
C LEU A 26 0.54 -3.73 -8.03
N ASN A 27 0.41 -3.36 -9.31
CA ASN A 27 1.26 -2.35 -9.92
C ASN A 27 0.90 -0.95 -9.42
N GLU A 28 -0.38 -0.67 -9.21
CA GLU A 28 -0.81 0.61 -8.59
C GLU A 28 -0.38 0.69 -7.12
N ALA A 29 -0.46 -0.42 -6.38
CA ALA A 29 0.09 -0.50 -5.02
C ALA A 29 1.62 -0.25 -5.01
N GLU A 30 2.36 -0.80 -5.97
CA GLU A 30 3.81 -0.59 -6.10
C GLU A 30 4.16 0.86 -6.47
N LYS A 31 3.36 1.52 -7.30
CA LYS A 31 3.53 2.96 -7.60
C LYS A 31 3.31 3.83 -6.37
N ALA A 32 2.28 3.55 -5.57
CA ALA A 32 2.04 4.25 -4.31
C ALA A 32 3.22 4.05 -3.33
N LEU A 33 3.76 2.84 -3.22
CA LEU A 33 4.96 2.57 -2.43
C LEU A 33 6.18 3.36 -2.94
N LYS A 34 6.43 3.36 -4.26
CA LYS A 34 7.52 4.14 -4.87
C LYS A 34 7.39 5.63 -4.54
N PHE A 35 6.18 6.19 -4.66
CA PHE A 35 5.92 7.56 -4.27
C PHE A 35 6.26 7.80 -2.79
N PHE A 36 5.80 6.93 -1.88
CA PHE A 36 6.07 7.05 -0.45
C PHE A 36 7.58 7.03 -0.14
N VAL A 37 8.33 6.12 -0.76
CA VAL A 37 9.79 6.01 -0.58
C VAL A 37 10.52 7.23 -1.14
N GLN A 38 10.17 7.67 -2.35
CA GLN A 38 10.80 8.84 -3.00
C GLN A 38 10.59 10.14 -2.21
N HIS A 39 9.52 10.21 -1.43
CA HIS A 39 9.19 11.37 -0.62
C HIS A 39 9.56 11.19 0.86
N GLY A 40 10.57 10.38 1.15
CA GLY A 40 11.15 10.29 2.49
C GLY A 40 10.23 9.64 3.53
N TYR A 41 9.31 8.78 3.10
CA TYR A 41 8.31 8.15 3.96
C TYR A 41 7.36 9.13 4.65
N ASP A 42 7.02 10.24 3.97
CA ASP A 42 6.02 11.21 4.43
C ASP A 42 4.59 10.63 4.28
N GLU A 43 3.97 10.29 5.41
CA GLU A 43 2.64 9.67 5.44
C GLU A 43 1.54 10.63 4.98
N ASP A 44 1.65 11.91 5.30
CA ASP A 44 0.67 12.93 4.92
C ASP A 44 0.72 13.20 3.42
N ARG A 45 1.92 13.24 2.85
CA ARG A 45 2.12 13.41 1.41
C ARG A 45 1.62 12.21 0.63
N LEU A 46 1.81 10.99 1.14
CA LEU A 46 1.21 9.79 0.57
C LEU A 46 -0.32 9.86 0.64
N LEU A 47 -0.92 10.23 1.76
CA LEU A 47 -2.37 10.36 1.89
C LEU A 47 -2.95 11.37 0.89
N ARG A 48 -2.30 12.52 0.73
CA ARG A 48 -2.67 13.51 -0.29
C ARG A 48 -2.56 12.94 -1.70
N TYR A 49 -1.45 12.26 -2.01
CA TYR A 49 -1.25 11.61 -3.31
C TYR A 49 -2.35 10.59 -3.63
N LEU A 50 -2.67 9.70 -2.69
CA LEU A 50 -3.74 8.71 -2.86
C LEU A 50 -5.10 9.41 -3.04
N GLY A 51 -5.35 10.49 -2.30
CA GLY A 51 -6.55 11.32 -2.44
C GLY A 51 -6.71 11.89 -3.85
N VAL A 52 -5.68 12.57 -4.35
CA VAL A 52 -5.67 13.16 -5.71
C VAL A 52 -5.88 12.08 -6.78
N ARG A 53 -5.18 10.95 -6.66
CA ARG A 53 -5.27 9.84 -7.63
C ARG A 53 -6.62 9.12 -7.58
N ALA A 54 -7.32 9.16 -6.44
CA ALA A 54 -8.66 8.59 -6.29
C ALA A 54 -9.77 9.53 -6.82
N SER A 55 -9.52 10.85 -6.88
CA SER A 55 -10.51 11.85 -7.29
C SER A 55 -10.42 12.26 -8.76
N ASP A 56 -9.26 12.11 -9.40
CA ASP A 56 -9.02 12.60 -10.75
C ASP A 56 -8.85 11.43 -11.76
N PRO A 57 -9.85 11.22 -12.65
CA PRO A 57 -9.78 10.21 -13.70
C PRO A 57 -8.70 10.46 -14.76
N SER A 58 -8.22 11.70 -14.94
CA SER A 58 -7.27 12.07 -16.00
C SER A 58 -5.89 11.41 -15.82
N PHE A 59 -5.55 11.03 -14.58
CA PHE A 59 -4.32 10.31 -14.26
C PHE A 59 -4.36 8.82 -14.61
N SER A 60 -5.50 8.32 -15.10
CA SER A 60 -5.78 6.91 -15.24
C SER A 60 -6.14 6.53 -16.67
N ARG A 61 -5.50 5.49 -17.20
CA ARG A 61 -5.88 4.90 -18.50
C ARG A 61 -7.14 4.03 -18.42
N SER A 62 -7.65 3.76 -17.22
CA SER A 62 -8.80 2.90 -16.95
C SER A 62 -9.73 3.51 -15.92
N ARG A 63 -11.04 3.31 -16.09
CA ARG A 63 -12.08 3.71 -15.12
C ARG A 63 -11.94 2.98 -13.76
N ARG A 64 -11.21 1.87 -13.70
CA ARG A 64 -10.99 1.10 -12.46
C ARG A 64 -9.90 1.69 -11.57
N THR A 65 -8.93 2.39 -12.15
CA THR A 65 -7.74 2.87 -11.45
C THR A 65 -8.02 3.83 -10.28
N PRO A 66 -8.96 4.80 -10.38
CA PRO A 66 -9.33 5.63 -9.22
C PRO A 66 -9.86 4.81 -8.03
N GLY A 67 -10.55 3.69 -8.31
CA GLY A 67 -11.02 2.76 -7.31
C GLY A 67 -9.89 2.08 -6.53
N TYR A 68 -8.80 1.71 -7.20
CA TYR A 68 -7.62 1.15 -6.55
C TYR A 68 -6.97 2.16 -5.59
N PHE A 69 -6.82 3.42 -6.00
CA PHE A 69 -6.27 4.46 -5.13
C PHE A 69 -7.17 4.79 -3.94
N ARG A 70 -8.50 4.72 -4.11
CA ARG A 70 -9.45 4.81 -3.00
C ARG A 70 -9.27 3.67 -2.01
N GLY A 71 -9.19 2.43 -2.51
CA GLY A 71 -8.93 1.25 -1.69
C GLY A 71 -7.60 1.34 -0.94
N LEU A 72 -6.54 1.80 -1.60
CA LEU A 72 -5.24 2.05 -0.97
C LEU A 72 -5.31 3.12 0.13
N ARG A 73 -6.05 4.21 -0.10
CA ARG A 73 -6.26 5.27 0.91
C ARG A 73 -7.00 4.75 2.14
N GLU A 74 -8.03 3.94 1.93
CA GLU A 74 -8.79 3.28 3.01
C GLU A 74 -7.89 2.33 3.82
N ILE A 75 -7.14 1.48 3.13
CA ILE A 75 -6.17 0.57 3.76
C ILE A 75 -5.17 1.37 4.61
N TRP A 76 -4.55 2.40 4.04
CA TRP A 76 -3.54 3.20 4.72
C TRP A 76 -4.10 3.90 5.95
N SER A 77 -5.26 4.55 5.82
CA SER A 77 -5.91 5.27 6.93
C SER A 77 -6.37 4.32 8.06
N GLY A 78 -6.77 3.10 7.69
CA GLY A 78 -7.14 2.02 8.61
C GLY A 78 -5.97 1.16 9.08
N TRP A 79 -4.72 1.46 8.69
CA TRP A 79 -3.54 0.71 9.10
C TRP A 79 -3.00 1.26 10.43
N LYS A 80 -3.58 0.76 11.53
CA LYS A 80 -3.14 1.09 12.89
C LYS A 80 -1.96 0.21 13.26
N THR A 81 -0.77 0.79 13.27
CA THR A 81 0.47 0.11 13.64
C THR A 81 1.45 1.12 14.24
N ASP A 82 2.28 0.64 15.17
CA ASP A 82 3.36 1.42 15.80
C ASP A 82 4.65 1.41 14.96
N LEU A 83 4.61 0.79 13.75
CA LEU A 83 5.72 0.85 12.82
C LEU A 83 5.98 2.31 12.40
N PRO A 84 7.21 2.83 12.58
CA PRO A 84 7.62 4.09 12.00
C PRO A 84 7.49 4.05 10.47
N PRO A 85 7.36 5.22 9.82
CA PRO A 85 7.04 5.31 8.40
C PRO A 85 7.96 4.46 7.49
N ARG A 86 9.27 4.46 7.75
CA ARG A 86 10.23 3.62 6.99
C ARG A 86 9.90 2.13 7.07
N TRP A 87 9.53 1.64 8.24
CA TRP A 87 9.20 0.24 8.45
C TRP A 87 7.82 -0.12 7.90
N LYS A 88 6.86 0.81 7.89
CA LYS A 88 5.61 0.64 7.12
C LYS A 88 5.91 0.47 5.63
N GLY A 89 6.83 1.26 5.08
CA GLY A 89 7.27 1.10 3.68
C GLY A 89 7.85 -0.29 3.39
N ILE A 90 8.68 -0.81 4.31
CA ILE A 90 9.22 -2.17 4.20
C ILE A 90 8.12 -3.23 4.29
N ALA A 91 7.22 -3.12 5.28
CA ALA A 91 6.08 -4.03 5.44
C ALA A 91 5.18 -4.03 4.19
N TRP A 92 4.93 -2.86 3.59
CA TRP A 92 4.20 -2.75 2.33
C TRP A 92 4.94 -3.44 1.17
N GLY A 93 6.25 -3.23 1.03
CA GLY A 93 7.05 -3.93 0.03
C GLY A 93 6.91 -5.46 0.13
N TRP A 94 6.91 -6.00 1.35
CA TRP A 94 6.64 -7.42 1.58
C TRP A 94 5.20 -7.81 1.31
N ALA A 95 4.22 -7.00 1.69
CA ALA A 95 2.81 -7.25 1.43
C ALA A 95 2.53 -7.44 -0.07
N ILE A 96 3.16 -6.62 -0.93
CA ILE A 96 3.04 -6.75 -2.38
C ILE A 96 3.66 -8.08 -2.86
N ARG A 97 4.82 -8.47 -2.34
CA ARG A 97 5.47 -9.74 -2.71
C ARG A 97 4.63 -10.94 -2.28
N ILE A 98 4.10 -10.94 -1.07
CA ILE A 98 3.20 -11.97 -0.54
C ILE A 98 1.94 -12.06 -1.38
N ALA A 99 1.33 -10.92 -1.72
CA ALA A 99 0.13 -10.87 -2.55
C ALA A 99 0.38 -11.39 -3.98
N LYS A 100 1.54 -11.08 -4.59
CA LYS A 100 1.96 -11.64 -5.89
C LYS A 100 2.06 -13.17 -5.80
N TYR A 101 2.80 -13.68 -4.82
CA TYR A 101 2.98 -15.12 -4.61
C TYR A 101 1.64 -15.86 -4.42
N ARG A 102 0.74 -15.31 -3.60
CA ARG A 102 -0.60 -15.90 -3.39
C ARG A 102 -1.47 -15.92 -4.65
N LYS A 103 -1.34 -14.91 -5.50
CA LYS A 103 -2.10 -14.83 -6.76
C LYS A 103 -1.59 -15.81 -7.82
N GLU A 104 -0.30 -16.12 -7.80
CA GLU A 104 0.34 -17.07 -8.74
C GLU A 104 0.22 -18.53 -8.31
N GLY A 105 0.06 -18.79 -7.00
CA GLY A 105 -0.17 -20.13 -6.45
C GLY A 105 -1.64 -20.59 -6.38
N MET A 106 -2.57 -19.78 -6.88
CA MET A 106 -3.98 -20.12 -7.12
C MET A 106 -4.21 -20.43 -8.59
#